data_AF-A0A3D5JJD4-F1
#
_entry.id   AF-A0A3D5JJD4-F1
#
_cell.length_a   1.000
_cell.length_b   1.000
_cell.length_c   1.000
_cell.angle_alpha   90.00
_cell.angle_beta   90.00
_cell.angle_gamma   90.00
#
_symmetry.space_group_name_H-M   'P 1'
#
loop_
_entity.id
_entity.type
_entity.pdbx_description
1 polymer ?
#
loop_
_entity_poly.entity_id
_entity_poly.type
_entity_poly.pdbx_seq_one_letter_code
_entity_poly.pdbx_strand_id
1 'polypeptide(L)'
;ASAGDGHHNDGVIRGFGTLGFEMSVGPTQLVVNSGQMMADPTLRRVMCSTAAHSTLGLDNQNSSSPRENRYAGIAGVEVGEAPGGILAIGSHDGFERSHGILHHRKLYLKTGGANLRGSDHLEYTGAPGEIPNLAIVRFHLHPKVTAASLANGSVLMKIRGSRTGWTFKADGAVTEIDNSVYFEDGVRQASQQIILKSVISDIRTTGAHEIRWAFSRSTE
;
A
#
# COMPACT_ATOMS: atom_id res chain seq x y z
N ALA A 1 -30.72 27.18 -27.50
CA ALA A 1 -29.70 27.10 -26.45
C ALA A 1 -29.69 25.68 -25.91
N SER A 2 -28.91 24.79 -26.53
CA SER A 2 -28.69 23.43 -26.04
C SER A 2 -27.38 23.41 -25.27
N ALA A 3 -27.45 22.90 -24.05
CA ALA A 3 -26.37 22.80 -23.09
C ALA A 3 -25.13 22.12 -23.71
N GLY A 4 -23.96 22.70 -23.44
CA GLY A 4 -22.69 22.10 -23.79
C GLY A 4 -22.46 20.85 -22.95
N ASP A 5 -22.37 19.71 -23.62
CA ASP A 5 -21.79 18.50 -23.04
C ASP A 5 -20.32 18.79 -22.75
N GLY A 6 -20.03 19.04 -21.48
CA GLY A 6 -18.68 19.11 -20.97
C GLY A 6 -18.04 17.74 -21.07
N HIS A 7 -17.40 17.45 -22.20
CA HIS A 7 -16.45 16.37 -22.36
C HIS A 7 -15.44 16.44 -21.21
N HIS A 8 -15.68 15.67 -20.15
CA HIS A 8 -14.66 15.35 -19.18
C HIS A 8 -13.62 14.56 -19.94
N ASN A 9 -12.47 15.19 -20.13
CA ASN A 9 -11.28 14.57 -20.66
C ASN A 9 -10.97 13.36 -19.78
N ASP A 10 -11.39 12.16 -20.22
CA ASP A 10 -11.02 10.86 -19.64
C ASP A 10 -9.54 10.59 -19.92
N GLY A 11 -8.69 11.54 -19.50
CA GLY A 11 -7.25 11.41 -19.51
C GLY A 11 -6.89 10.11 -18.81
N VAL A 12 -6.06 9.31 -19.49
CA VAL A 12 -5.51 8.01 -19.08
C VAL A 12 -5.59 7.84 -17.56
N ILE A 13 -6.57 7.07 -17.08
CA ILE A 13 -6.70 6.79 -15.64
C ILE A 13 -5.47 5.98 -15.24
N ARG A 14 -4.59 6.59 -14.45
CA ARG A 14 -3.40 5.97 -13.85
C ARG A 14 -3.76 5.45 -12.46
N GLY A 15 -3.21 4.32 -12.04
CA GLY A 15 -3.31 3.88 -10.65
C GLY A 15 -2.68 4.89 -9.70
N PHE A 16 -3.35 5.18 -8.60
CA PHE A 16 -2.89 6.05 -7.51
C PHE A 16 -2.20 5.24 -6.39
N GLY A 17 -1.69 4.06 -6.73
CA GLY A 17 -0.93 3.18 -5.83
C GLY A 17 0.55 3.53 -5.75
N THR A 18 0.91 4.81 -5.65
CA THR A 18 2.31 5.26 -5.62
C THR A 18 3.08 4.53 -4.51
N LEU A 19 4.27 4.01 -4.84
CA LEU A 19 5.10 3.15 -3.97
C LEU A 19 4.44 1.82 -3.53
N GLY A 20 3.38 1.39 -4.20
CA GLY A 20 2.84 0.04 -4.05
C GLY A 20 3.82 -1.03 -4.56
N PHE A 21 3.70 -2.24 -4.04
CA PHE A 21 4.50 -3.39 -4.48
C PHE A 21 3.66 -4.66 -4.53
N GLU A 22 4.19 -5.69 -5.18
CA GLU A 22 3.67 -7.05 -5.17
C GLU A 22 4.79 -8.01 -4.75
N MET A 23 4.43 -9.14 -4.17
CA MET A 23 5.38 -10.15 -3.71
C MET A 23 4.87 -11.53 -4.08
N SER A 24 5.73 -12.34 -4.69
CA SER A 24 5.46 -13.75 -5.02
C SER A 24 6.39 -14.69 -4.27
N VAL A 25 5.89 -15.88 -3.98
CA VAL A 25 6.63 -17.00 -3.39
C VAL A 25 6.60 -18.15 -4.39
N GLY A 26 7.70 -18.33 -5.11
CA GLY A 26 7.74 -19.23 -6.26
C GLY A 26 6.68 -18.82 -7.29
N PRO A 27 5.80 -19.72 -7.75
CA PRO A 27 4.81 -19.40 -8.78
C PRO A 27 3.53 -18.72 -8.25
N THR A 28 3.41 -18.50 -6.93
CA THR A 28 2.17 -17.97 -6.33
C THR A 28 2.39 -16.59 -5.73
N GLN A 29 1.51 -15.64 -6.06
CA GLN A 29 1.49 -14.33 -5.43
C GLN A 29 1.06 -14.43 -3.96
N LEU A 30 1.77 -13.73 -3.09
CA LEU A 30 1.44 -13.55 -1.68
C LEU A 30 0.74 -12.21 -1.47
N VAL A 31 1.41 -11.12 -1.88
CA VAL A 31 0.90 -9.74 -1.83
C VAL A 31 0.65 -9.26 -3.25
N VAL A 32 -0.51 -8.66 -3.50
CA VAL A 32 -0.97 -8.20 -4.81
C VAL A 32 -1.46 -6.76 -4.74
N ASN A 33 -1.70 -6.14 -5.88
CA ASN A 33 -2.64 -5.03 -5.99
C ASN A 33 -3.97 -5.56 -6.53
N SER A 34 -5.07 -4.93 -6.14
CA SER A 34 -6.40 -5.48 -6.42
C SER A 34 -6.79 -5.45 -7.91
N GLY A 35 -6.03 -4.74 -8.75
CA GLY A 35 -6.09 -4.80 -10.23
C GLY A 35 -6.71 -3.56 -10.87
N GLN A 36 -5.89 -2.67 -11.44
CA GLN A 36 -6.30 -1.33 -11.94
C GLN A 36 -6.98 -1.30 -13.32
N MET A 37 -6.85 -2.37 -14.13
CA MET A 37 -7.34 -2.37 -15.51
C MET A 37 -8.69 -3.05 -15.64
N MET A 38 -9.75 -2.27 -15.40
CA MET A 38 -11.13 -2.73 -15.52
C MET A 38 -11.82 -2.07 -16.71
N ALA A 39 -12.62 -2.85 -17.45
CA ALA A 39 -13.41 -2.33 -18.57
C ALA A 39 -14.53 -1.40 -18.08
N ASP A 40 -15.17 -1.74 -16.96
CA ASP A 40 -16.18 -0.87 -16.34
C ASP A 40 -15.51 0.41 -15.75
N PRO A 41 -15.92 1.63 -16.17
CA PRO A 41 -15.28 2.87 -15.75
C PRO A 41 -15.45 3.19 -14.26
N THR A 42 -16.52 2.73 -13.62
CA THR A 42 -16.77 2.95 -12.19
C THR A 42 -15.83 2.10 -11.38
N LEU A 43 -15.76 0.80 -11.70
CA LEU A 43 -14.86 -0.14 -11.07
C LEU A 43 -13.41 0.25 -11.33
N ARG A 44 -13.04 0.66 -12.56
CA ARG A 44 -11.70 1.17 -12.87
C ARG A 44 -11.28 2.30 -11.94
N ARG A 45 -12.17 3.26 -11.66
CA ARG A 45 -11.88 4.35 -10.70
C ARG A 45 -11.63 3.84 -9.29
N VAL A 46 -12.42 2.88 -8.82
CA VAL A 46 -12.21 2.25 -7.50
C VAL A 46 -10.88 1.51 -7.47
N MET A 47 -10.56 0.76 -8.52
CA MET A 47 -9.34 -0.03 -8.58
C MET A 47 -8.07 0.80 -8.81
N CYS A 48 -8.20 2.01 -9.34
CA CYS A 48 -7.11 2.97 -9.40
C CYS A 48 -6.89 3.70 -8.06
N SER A 49 -7.77 3.57 -7.07
CA SER A 49 -7.57 4.23 -5.77
C SER A 49 -6.33 3.71 -5.04
N THR A 50 -5.74 4.55 -4.19
CA THR A 50 -4.64 4.15 -3.30
C THR A 50 -5.06 3.00 -2.38
N ALA A 51 -6.32 2.97 -1.96
CA ALA A 51 -6.87 1.91 -1.12
C ALA A 51 -7.00 0.53 -1.80
N ALA A 52 -6.84 0.46 -3.13
CA ALA A 52 -6.81 -0.79 -3.90
C ALA A 52 -5.38 -1.33 -4.13
N HIS A 53 -4.36 -0.66 -3.60
CA HIS A 53 -2.96 -0.99 -3.78
C HIS A 53 -2.27 -1.26 -2.44
N SER A 54 -1.22 -2.07 -2.47
CA SER A 54 -0.43 -2.44 -1.30
C SER A 54 0.54 -1.32 -0.89
N THR A 55 -0.01 -0.18 -0.46
CA THR A 55 0.70 1.05 -0.09
C THR A 55 0.02 1.78 1.08
N LEU A 56 0.59 2.90 1.50
CA LEU A 56 0.04 3.79 2.52
C LEU A 56 -0.98 4.76 1.90
N GLY A 57 -2.12 4.93 2.57
CA GLY A 57 -3.06 6.03 2.36
C GLY A 57 -3.20 6.89 3.62
N LEU A 58 -3.60 8.15 3.45
CA LEU A 58 -3.75 9.14 4.51
C LEU A 58 -5.19 9.66 4.52
N ASP A 59 -5.92 9.51 5.63
CA ASP A 59 -7.32 9.96 5.80
C ASP A 59 -8.25 9.60 4.62
N ASN A 60 -8.06 8.39 4.08
CA ASN A 60 -8.79 7.86 2.92
C ASN A 60 -8.65 8.70 1.63
N GLN A 61 -7.61 9.54 1.57
CA GLN A 61 -7.25 10.30 0.38
C GLN A 61 -6.29 9.50 -0.52
N ASN A 62 -6.50 9.59 -1.83
CA ASN A 62 -5.56 9.03 -2.80
C ASN A 62 -4.26 9.86 -2.87
N SER A 63 -3.14 9.22 -3.14
CA SER A 63 -1.84 9.88 -3.39
C SER A 63 -1.91 10.84 -4.59
N SER A 64 -2.85 10.64 -5.50
CA SER A 64 -3.13 11.52 -6.64
C SER A 64 -4.63 11.70 -6.84
N SER A 65 -5.03 12.89 -7.28
CA SER A 65 -6.40 13.28 -7.61
C SER A 65 -6.40 14.11 -8.90
N PRO A 66 -6.74 13.51 -10.06
CA PRO A 66 -6.88 14.24 -11.32
C PRO A 66 -7.90 15.39 -11.23
N ARG A 67 -8.95 15.23 -10.43
CA ARG A 67 -9.99 16.25 -10.20
C ARG A 67 -9.43 17.53 -9.54
N GLU A 68 -8.41 17.38 -8.69
CA GLU A 68 -7.73 18.49 -8.02
C GLU A 68 -6.46 18.95 -8.75
N ASN A 69 -6.17 18.35 -9.92
CA ASN A 69 -4.89 18.48 -10.62
C ASN A 69 -3.69 18.22 -9.69
N ARG A 70 -3.81 17.20 -8.82
CA ARG A 70 -2.78 16.79 -7.85
C ARG A 70 -2.26 15.43 -8.27
N TYR A 71 -1.00 15.35 -8.66
CA TYR A 71 -0.34 14.09 -9.01
C TYR A 71 0.90 13.95 -8.14
N ALA A 72 1.07 12.77 -7.53
CA ALA A 72 2.24 12.50 -6.71
C ALA A 72 3.52 12.55 -7.57
N GLY A 73 4.38 13.52 -7.29
CA GLY A 73 5.77 13.53 -7.73
C GLY A 73 6.56 12.48 -6.96
N ILE A 74 7.32 11.66 -7.68
CA ILE A 74 8.16 10.61 -7.10
C ILE A 74 9.60 11.11 -7.03
N ALA A 75 10.27 10.90 -5.90
CA ALA A 75 11.65 11.29 -5.67
C ALA A 75 12.44 10.20 -4.92
N GLY A 76 13.78 10.35 -4.87
CA GLY A 76 14.65 9.52 -4.04
C GLY A 76 14.58 8.02 -4.34
N VAL A 77 14.33 7.64 -5.60
CA VAL A 77 14.19 6.24 -5.99
C VAL A 77 15.57 5.61 -6.18
N GLU A 78 15.90 4.65 -5.33
CA GLU A 78 17.13 3.87 -5.44
C GLU A 78 16.81 2.39 -5.20
N VAL A 79 17.45 1.53 -5.98
CA VAL A 79 17.38 0.08 -5.81
C VAL A 79 18.78 -0.48 -5.96
N GLY A 80 19.23 -1.26 -4.98
CA GLY A 80 20.60 -1.78 -4.98
C GLY A 80 20.86 -2.84 -3.93
N GLU A 81 22.06 -3.40 -4.00
CA GLU A 81 22.54 -4.36 -2.99
C GLU A 81 22.66 -3.69 -1.62
N ALA A 82 22.35 -4.46 -0.59
CA ALA A 82 22.56 -4.10 0.80
C ALA A 82 23.15 -5.31 1.55
N PRO A 83 23.83 -5.11 2.69
CA PRO A 83 24.40 -6.23 3.44
C PRO A 83 23.36 -7.32 3.76
N GLY A 84 23.50 -8.48 3.11
CA GLY A 84 22.60 -9.63 3.28
C GLY A 84 21.26 -9.56 2.56
N GLY A 85 21.11 -8.67 1.56
CA GLY A 85 19.86 -8.52 0.81
C GLY A 85 19.90 -7.46 -0.29
N ILE A 86 18.71 -7.01 -0.70
CA ILE A 86 18.47 -5.92 -1.65
C ILE A 86 17.61 -4.87 -0.94
N LEU A 87 17.93 -3.60 -1.16
CA LEU A 87 17.17 -2.46 -0.66
C LEU A 87 16.56 -1.70 -1.84
N ALA A 88 15.28 -1.37 -1.73
CA ALA A 88 14.60 -0.41 -2.58
C ALA A 88 14.02 0.71 -1.72
N ILE A 89 14.22 1.96 -2.12
CA ILE A 89 13.68 3.13 -1.46
C ILE A 89 12.98 4.05 -2.47
N GLY A 90 12.08 4.87 -1.98
CA GLY A 90 11.46 5.94 -2.76
C GLY A 90 10.56 6.80 -1.90
N SER A 91 10.22 7.98 -2.38
CA SER A 91 9.29 8.89 -1.72
C SER A 91 8.33 9.54 -2.71
N HIS A 92 7.24 10.10 -2.19
CA HIS A 92 6.34 10.93 -2.97
C HIS A 92 5.70 12.07 -2.16
N ASP A 93 5.32 13.12 -2.87
CA ASP A 93 4.72 14.35 -2.33
C ASP A 93 3.17 14.38 -2.38
N GLY A 94 2.55 13.25 -2.75
CA GLY A 94 1.11 13.18 -2.98
C GLY A 94 0.20 13.73 -1.87
N PHE A 95 0.64 13.76 -0.61
CA PHE A 95 -0.11 14.29 0.53
C PHE A 95 0.39 15.67 1.01
N GLU A 96 1.40 16.24 0.38
CA GLU A 96 2.01 17.50 0.82
C GLU A 96 1.03 18.66 0.70
N ARG A 97 0.39 18.81 -0.46
CA ARG A 97 -0.58 19.90 -0.67
C ARG A 97 -1.78 19.84 0.26
N SER A 98 -2.20 18.63 0.67
CA SER A 98 -3.41 18.43 1.49
C SER A 98 -3.12 18.45 2.99
N HIS A 99 -2.01 17.88 3.43
CA HIS A 99 -1.69 17.69 4.85
C HIS A 99 -0.30 18.18 5.27
N GLY A 100 0.54 18.58 4.32
CA GLY A 100 1.95 18.90 4.53
C GLY A 100 2.83 17.68 4.76
N ILE A 101 2.44 16.51 4.23
CA ILE A 101 3.11 15.22 4.50
C ILE A 101 3.79 14.66 3.24
N LEU A 102 5.07 14.28 3.38
CA LEU A 102 5.75 13.39 2.44
C LEU A 102 5.64 11.94 2.91
N HIS A 103 5.48 11.02 1.97
CA HIS A 103 5.51 9.59 2.25
C HIS A 103 6.77 8.98 1.65
N HIS A 104 7.56 8.33 2.49
CA HIS A 104 8.75 7.58 2.12
C HIS A 104 8.53 6.10 2.39
N ARG A 105 8.95 5.24 1.47
CA ARG A 105 8.92 3.79 1.65
C ARG A 105 10.30 3.20 1.46
N LYS A 106 10.65 2.27 2.34
CA LYS A 106 11.82 1.40 2.21
C LYS A 106 11.37 -0.05 2.18
N LEU A 107 11.97 -0.84 1.31
CA LEU A 107 11.76 -2.28 1.17
C LEU A 107 13.11 -2.98 1.21
N TYR A 108 13.31 -3.86 2.18
CA TYR A 108 14.50 -4.69 2.28
C TYR A 108 14.12 -6.17 2.11
N LEU A 109 14.68 -6.81 1.08
CA LEU A 109 14.51 -8.23 0.84
C LEU A 109 15.79 -8.98 1.20
N LYS A 110 15.73 -9.83 2.23
CA LYS A 110 16.85 -10.68 2.64
C LYS A 110 17.24 -11.63 1.49
N THR A 111 18.54 -11.88 1.32
CA THR A 111 19.05 -12.94 0.44
C THR A 111 18.32 -14.26 0.70
N GLY A 112 17.90 -14.93 -0.37
CA GLY A 112 17.09 -16.15 -0.31
C GLY A 112 15.58 -15.92 -0.13
N GLY A 113 15.13 -14.66 -0.08
CA GLY A 113 13.71 -14.28 -0.16
C GLY A 113 12.85 -14.68 1.03
N ALA A 114 13.45 -15.20 2.11
CA ALA A 114 12.71 -15.69 3.29
C ALA A 114 12.18 -14.56 4.18
N ASN A 115 12.56 -13.31 3.93
CA ASN A 115 12.15 -12.18 4.76
C ASN A 115 12.13 -10.89 3.93
N LEU A 116 10.94 -10.31 3.77
CA LEU A 116 10.73 -8.97 3.24
C LEU A 116 10.37 -8.06 4.40
N ARG A 117 11.14 -7.00 4.60
CA ARG A 117 10.86 -5.94 5.58
C ARG A 117 10.50 -4.68 4.83
N GLY A 118 9.62 -3.89 5.40
CA GLY A 118 9.35 -2.55 4.92
C GLY A 118 9.21 -1.55 6.06
N SER A 119 9.36 -0.29 5.68
CA SER A 119 9.08 0.85 6.54
C SER A 119 8.38 1.92 5.71
N ASP A 120 7.28 2.44 6.24
CA ASP A 120 6.57 3.60 5.75
C ASP A 120 6.84 4.76 6.71
N HIS A 121 7.56 5.77 6.25
CA HIS A 121 7.90 6.96 7.02
C HIS A 121 7.13 8.17 6.48
N LEU A 122 6.39 8.82 7.36
CA LEU A 122 5.67 10.06 7.09
C LEU A 122 6.45 11.22 7.69
N GLU A 123 6.71 12.24 6.88
CA GLU A 123 7.47 13.42 7.29
C GLU A 123 6.59 14.66 7.14
N TYR A 124 6.48 15.46 8.21
CA TYR A 124 5.83 16.77 8.14
C TYR A 124 6.81 17.82 7.62
N THR A 125 6.49 18.43 6.48
CA THR A 125 7.39 19.39 5.81
C THR A 125 7.30 20.82 6.36
N GLY A 126 6.38 21.07 7.31
CA GLY A 126 6.02 22.43 7.72
C GLY A 126 5.02 23.11 6.78
N ALA A 127 4.68 22.50 5.64
CA ALA A 127 3.67 23.03 4.73
C ALA A 127 2.28 23.09 5.40
N PRO A 128 1.42 24.02 4.99
CA PRO A 128 0.05 24.11 5.48
C PRO A 128 -0.80 22.94 4.98
N GLY A 129 -1.95 22.71 5.60
CA GLY A 129 -2.90 21.66 5.21
C GLY A 129 -3.86 21.31 6.35
N GLU A 130 -4.64 20.25 6.16
CA GLU A 130 -5.40 19.61 7.22
C GLU A 130 -4.45 18.85 8.17
N ILE A 131 -4.82 18.75 9.45
CA ILE A 131 -4.07 17.93 10.42
C ILE A 131 -4.46 16.49 10.15
N PRO A 132 -3.52 15.61 9.72
CA PRO A 132 -3.87 14.24 9.39
C PRO A 132 -4.26 13.49 10.65
N ASN A 133 -5.29 12.65 10.58
CA ASN A 133 -5.76 11.89 11.73
C ASN A 133 -5.27 10.44 11.68
N LEU A 134 -5.37 9.79 10.52
CA LEU A 134 -5.17 8.36 10.37
C LEU A 134 -4.33 8.02 9.11
N ALA A 135 -3.24 7.30 9.33
CA ALA A 135 -2.53 6.59 8.27
C ALA A 135 -3.00 5.14 8.21
N ILE A 136 -3.24 4.62 7.00
CA ILE A 136 -3.59 3.23 6.77
C ILE A 136 -2.67 2.62 5.70
N VAL A 137 -1.84 1.66 6.10
CA VAL A 137 -1.08 0.82 5.16
C VAL A 137 -1.89 -0.43 4.85
N ARG A 138 -1.98 -0.81 3.58
CA ARG A 138 -2.68 -2.02 3.14
C ARG A 138 -1.71 -3.00 2.49
N PHE A 139 -1.97 -4.28 2.69
CA PHE A 139 -1.37 -5.37 1.91
C PHE A 139 -2.49 -6.30 1.47
N HIS A 140 -2.87 -6.22 0.20
CA HIS A 140 -3.88 -7.11 -0.36
C HIS A 140 -3.25 -8.49 -0.57
N LEU A 141 -3.90 -9.52 -0.05
CA LEU A 141 -3.44 -10.89 -0.19
C LEU A 141 -4.09 -11.53 -1.42
N HIS A 142 -3.32 -12.32 -2.16
CA HIS A 142 -3.86 -13.09 -3.27
C HIS A 142 -4.94 -14.08 -2.77
N PRO A 143 -6.02 -14.38 -3.52
CA PRO A 143 -7.11 -15.28 -3.09
C PRO A 143 -6.69 -16.68 -2.64
N LYS A 144 -5.50 -17.15 -3.08
CA LYS A 144 -4.91 -18.42 -2.63
C LYS A 144 -4.26 -18.35 -1.24
N VAL A 145 -4.20 -17.17 -0.63
CA VAL A 145 -3.59 -16.93 0.69
C VAL A 145 -4.70 -16.80 1.73
N THR A 146 -4.61 -17.60 2.78
CA THR A 146 -5.46 -17.45 3.96
C THR A 146 -4.66 -16.80 5.09
N ALA A 147 -5.27 -15.85 5.79
CA ALA A 147 -4.68 -15.15 6.92
C ALA A 147 -5.49 -15.33 8.22
N ALA A 148 -4.78 -15.42 9.35
CA ALA A 148 -5.38 -15.48 10.68
C ALA A 148 -4.55 -14.68 11.69
N SER A 149 -5.21 -13.84 12.49
CA SER A 149 -4.57 -13.09 13.57
C SER A 149 -4.21 -14.03 14.73
N LEU A 150 -3.04 -13.80 15.32
CA LEU A 150 -2.55 -14.52 16.50
C LEU A 150 -2.66 -13.63 17.75
N ALA A 151 -2.68 -14.24 18.93
CA ALA A 151 -2.81 -13.53 20.21
C ALA A 151 -1.68 -12.52 20.48
N ASN A 152 -0.52 -12.68 19.84
CA ASN A 152 0.62 -11.77 19.96
C ASN A 152 0.57 -10.60 18.95
N GLY A 153 -0.55 -10.38 18.26
CA GLY A 153 -0.74 -9.31 17.28
C GLY A 153 -0.13 -9.57 15.90
N SER A 154 0.56 -10.69 15.70
CA SER A 154 1.06 -11.10 14.38
C SER A 154 -0.02 -11.78 13.54
N VAL A 155 0.17 -11.84 12.23
CA VAL A 155 -0.75 -12.50 11.30
C VAL A 155 -0.06 -13.72 10.68
N LEU A 156 -0.63 -14.90 10.88
CA LEU A 156 -0.21 -16.11 10.20
C LEU A 156 -0.85 -16.16 8.81
N MET A 157 -0.06 -16.47 7.80
CA MET A 157 -0.48 -16.60 6.40
C MET A 157 -0.07 -17.95 5.84
N LYS A 158 -0.93 -18.53 5.02
CA LYS A 158 -0.65 -19.79 4.32
C LYS A 158 -1.11 -19.71 2.87
N ILE A 159 -0.20 -20.03 1.96
CA ILE A 159 -0.53 -20.21 0.54
C ILE A 159 -1.15 -21.60 0.38
N ARG A 160 -2.34 -21.69 -0.21
CA ARG A 160 -3.03 -22.95 -0.50
C ARG A 160 -2.12 -23.86 -1.34
N GLY A 161 -1.91 -25.09 -0.86
CA GLY A 161 -1.02 -26.08 -1.49
C GLY A 161 0.46 -25.95 -1.11
N SER A 162 0.87 -24.89 -0.41
CA SER A 162 2.21 -24.76 0.16
C SER A 162 2.29 -25.42 1.54
N ARG A 163 3.42 -26.07 1.83
CA ARG A 163 3.77 -26.54 3.19
C ARG A 163 4.33 -25.43 4.07
N THR A 164 4.86 -24.39 3.46
CA THR A 164 5.53 -23.28 4.13
C THR A 164 4.52 -22.22 4.58
N GLY A 165 4.51 -21.92 5.88
CA GLY A 165 3.80 -20.78 6.45
C GLY A 165 4.59 -19.48 6.36
N TRP A 166 3.87 -18.37 6.44
CA TRP A 166 4.43 -17.03 6.56
C TRP A 166 3.83 -16.31 7.76
N THR A 167 4.61 -15.46 8.42
CA THR A 167 4.14 -14.61 9.50
C THR A 167 4.37 -13.15 9.12
N PHE A 168 3.36 -12.33 9.33
CA PHE A 168 3.42 -10.89 9.22
C PHE A 168 3.47 -10.27 10.63
N LYS A 169 4.34 -9.28 10.82
CA LYS A 169 4.44 -8.47 12.03
C LYS A 169 4.57 -7.01 11.65
N ALA A 170 4.07 -6.13 12.51
CA ALA A 170 4.25 -4.70 12.37
C ALA A 170 4.51 -4.05 13.74
N ASP A 171 5.05 -2.84 13.68
CA ASP A 171 5.30 -1.95 14.80
C ASP A 171 4.99 -0.51 14.39
N GLY A 172 4.54 0.32 15.34
CA GLY A 172 4.05 1.68 15.06
C GLY A 172 2.63 1.77 14.50
N ALA A 173 1.86 0.67 14.50
CA ALA A 173 0.46 0.64 14.06
C ALA A 173 -0.31 -0.57 14.64
N VAL A 174 -1.64 -0.44 14.70
CA VAL A 174 -2.54 -1.57 15.01
C VAL A 174 -2.74 -2.42 13.76
N THR A 175 -2.48 -3.72 13.87
CA THR A 175 -2.63 -4.68 12.77
C THR A 175 -4.00 -5.36 12.81
N GLU A 176 -4.70 -5.36 11.68
CA GLU A 176 -5.99 -6.04 11.51
C GLU A 176 -6.03 -6.81 10.18
N ILE A 177 -6.94 -7.78 10.09
CA ILE A 177 -7.30 -8.44 8.82
C ILE A 177 -8.68 -7.93 8.41
N ASP A 178 -8.81 -7.54 7.14
CA ASP A 178 -10.07 -7.10 6.56
C ASP A 178 -10.35 -7.81 5.23
N ASN A 179 -11.58 -7.71 4.74
CA ASN A 179 -11.97 -8.21 3.44
C ASN A 179 -11.31 -7.40 2.32
N SER A 180 -10.97 -8.08 1.24
CA SER A 180 -10.43 -7.49 0.02
C SER A 180 -11.08 -8.13 -1.20
N VAL A 181 -10.77 -7.56 -2.37
CA VAL A 181 -11.11 -8.14 -3.67
C VAL A 181 -9.84 -8.25 -4.50
N TYR A 182 -9.80 -9.22 -5.39
CA TYR A 182 -8.76 -9.37 -6.40
C TYR A 182 -9.42 -9.64 -7.74
N PHE A 183 -8.86 -9.07 -8.80
CA PHE A 183 -9.32 -9.30 -10.16
C PHE A 183 -8.23 -9.98 -10.98
N GLU A 184 -8.61 -11.09 -11.61
CA GLU A 184 -7.79 -11.85 -12.55
C GLU A 184 -8.60 -12.01 -13.83
N ASP A 185 -8.10 -11.50 -14.95
CA ASP A 185 -8.78 -11.53 -16.25
C ASP A 185 -10.24 -11.03 -16.21
N GLY A 186 -10.47 -9.97 -15.41
CA GLY A 186 -11.80 -9.37 -15.22
C GLY A 186 -12.73 -10.14 -14.28
N VAL A 187 -12.32 -11.29 -13.76
CA VAL A 187 -13.09 -12.10 -12.81
C VAL A 187 -12.80 -11.65 -11.39
N ARG A 188 -13.86 -11.26 -10.67
CA ARG A 188 -13.79 -10.88 -9.25
C ARG A 188 -13.60 -12.12 -8.37
N GLN A 189 -12.60 -12.07 -7.50
CA GLN A 189 -12.36 -13.07 -6.46
C GLN A 189 -12.39 -12.39 -5.09
N ALA A 190 -12.98 -13.06 -4.10
CA ALA A 190 -12.91 -12.62 -2.71
C ALA A 190 -11.50 -12.91 -2.17
N SER A 191 -10.94 -11.97 -1.42
CA SER A 191 -9.64 -12.12 -0.78
C SER A 191 -9.61 -11.42 0.58
N GLN A 192 -8.45 -11.45 1.24
CA GLN A 192 -8.21 -10.76 2.50
C GLN A 192 -7.13 -9.71 2.30
N GLN A 193 -7.06 -8.74 3.19
CA GLN A 193 -5.94 -7.80 3.28
C GLN A 193 -5.48 -7.70 4.73
N ILE A 194 -4.19 -7.42 4.92
CA ILE A 194 -3.66 -6.96 6.20
C ILE A 194 -3.68 -5.45 6.16
N ILE A 195 -4.23 -4.82 7.20
CA ILE A 195 -4.27 -3.37 7.34
C ILE A 195 -3.52 -2.95 8.60
N LEU A 196 -2.71 -1.90 8.46
CA LEU A 196 -2.02 -1.24 9.57
C LEU A 196 -2.64 0.13 9.78
N LYS A 197 -3.26 0.36 10.93
CA LYS A 197 -3.87 1.64 11.29
C LYS A 197 -3.00 2.37 12.30
N SER A 198 -2.62 3.60 12.00
CA SER A 198 -1.90 4.46 12.94
C SER A 198 -2.56 5.83 13.06
N VAL A 199 -2.86 6.22 14.30
CA VAL A 199 -3.24 7.60 14.62
C VAL A 199 -1.99 8.47 14.56
N ILE A 200 -2.07 9.60 13.87
CA ILE A 200 -0.92 10.49 13.59
C ILE A 200 -1.28 11.97 13.75
N SER A 201 -2.29 12.27 14.57
CA SER A 201 -2.77 13.63 14.80
C SER A 201 -1.76 14.56 15.48
N ASP A 202 -0.70 14.00 16.05
CA ASP A 202 0.44 14.69 16.64
C ASP A 202 1.63 14.87 15.67
N ILE A 203 1.54 14.42 14.41
CA ILE A 203 2.70 14.45 13.49
C ILE A 203 3.27 15.85 13.26
N ARG A 204 2.47 16.91 13.42
CA ARG A 204 2.95 18.29 13.31
C ARG A 204 3.82 18.74 14.48
N THR A 205 3.63 18.15 15.66
CA THR A 205 4.47 18.43 16.83
C THR A 205 5.68 17.49 16.90
N THR A 206 5.52 16.23 16.48
CA THR A 206 6.62 15.24 16.46
C THR A 206 7.51 15.35 15.23
N GLY A 207 7.00 15.91 14.13
CA GLY A 207 7.70 16.10 12.86
C GLY A 207 7.68 14.89 11.93
N ALA A 208 7.55 13.68 12.48
CA ALA A 208 7.53 12.46 11.67
C ALA A 208 6.84 11.28 12.39
N HIS A 209 6.44 10.28 11.60
CA HIS A 209 5.88 9.01 12.08
C HIS A 209 6.43 7.84 11.25
N GLU A 210 6.70 6.69 11.87
CA GLU A 210 7.21 5.51 11.16
C GLU A 210 6.37 4.26 11.49
N ILE A 211 5.98 3.52 10.45
CA ILE A 211 5.33 2.22 10.55
C ILE A 211 6.27 1.18 9.94
N ARG A 212 6.73 0.22 10.75
CA ARG A 212 7.62 -0.86 10.29
C ARG A 212 6.84 -2.16 10.18
N TRP A 213 7.14 -2.96 9.17
CA TRP A 213 6.46 -4.23 8.94
C TRP A 213 7.37 -5.28 8.32
N ALA A 214 7.02 -6.55 8.48
CA ALA A 214 7.81 -7.65 7.92
C ALA A 214 6.97 -8.88 7.59
N PHE A 215 7.16 -9.43 6.39
CA PHE A 215 6.74 -10.76 5.96
C PHE A 215 7.91 -11.71 6.16
N SER A 216 7.73 -12.74 6.99
CA SER A 216 8.77 -13.71 7.32
C SER A 216 8.28 -15.11 7.02
N ARG A 217 9.05 -15.87 6.23
CA ARG A 217 8.83 -17.29 6.03
C ARG A 217 9.06 -18.00 7.37
N SER A 218 8.09 -18.79 7.81
CA SER A 218 8.26 -19.61 9.01
C SER A 218 9.42 -20.58 8.75
N THR A 219 10.36 -20.65 9.70
CA THR A 219 11.32 -21.75 9.76
C THR A 219 10.57 -22.98 10.25
N GLU A 220 10.72 -24.11 9.57
CA GLU A 220 10.28 -25.41 10.09
C GLU A 220 10.96 -25.71 11.43
#